data_AF-A0A7S2EJ51-F1
#
_entry.id   AF-A0A7S2EJ51-F1
#
_cell.length_a   1.000
_cell.length_b   1.000
_cell.length_c   1.000
_cell.angle_alpha   90.00
_cell.angle_beta   90.00
_cell.angle_gamma   90.00
#
_symmetry.space_group_name_H-M   'P 1'
#
loop_
_entity.id
_entity.type
_entity.pdbx_description
1 polymer ?
#
loop_
_entity_poly.entity_id
_entity_poly.type
_entity_poly.pdbx_seq_one_letter_code
_entity_poly.pdbx_strand_id
1 'polypeptide(L)'
;AKDDILALHMEALRGKREVFGSSHLSVAVSWNQIGCVYGKEDQEKALESLLKCLKIRRAQLPDDHPDVLQVLYNIAVIHHTGGTLTEALELYCKCLCGMKKVLGDGHRDVSSTLICMAMIHRDQNQMSKALDCCREALACGKAAFGMSYEKNEQMGLIFELLGSIYQLKRDVNSAVTAYKECVRVYVGACGKNHVRVG
;
A
#
# COMPACT_ATOMS: atom_id res chain seq x y z
N ALA A 1 21.54 -10.07 7.21
CA ALA A 1 20.68 -9.70 6.06
C ALA A 1 20.11 -8.29 6.21
N LYS A 2 19.20 -8.02 7.16
CA LYS A 2 18.64 -6.67 7.37
C LYS A 2 19.72 -5.62 7.69
N ASP A 3 20.61 -5.94 8.64
CA ASP A 3 21.68 -5.01 9.05
C ASP A 3 22.67 -4.74 7.91
N ASP A 4 22.97 -5.74 7.08
CA ASP A 4 23.83 -5.57 5.90
C ASP A 4 23.17 -4.64 4.87
N ILE A 5 21.86 -4.80 4.62
CA ILE A 5 21.10 -3.93 3.72
C ILE A 5 21.06 -2.49 4.27
N LEU A 6 20.84 -2.33 5.58
CA LEU A 6 20.88 -1.01 6.23
C LEU A 6 22.27 -0.38 6.10
N ALA A 7 23.34 -1.14 6.32
CA ALA A 7 24.71 -0.65 6.19
C ALA A 7 24.98 -0.14 4.77
N LEU A 8 24.61 -0.91 3.73
CA LEU A 8 24.76 -0.51 2.33
C LEU A 8 23.96 0.76 1.99
N HIS A 9 22.71 0.86 2.47
CA HIS A 9 21.90 2.06 2.24
C HIS A 9 22.45 3.29 2.98
N MET A 10 22.98 3.12 4.19
CA MET A 10 23.61 4.20 4.95
C MET A 10 24.93 4.67 4.33
N GLU A 11 25.71 3.75 3.76
CA GLU A 11 26.92 4.07 3.00
C GLU A 11 26.57 4.85 1.72
N ALA A 12 25.61 4.36 0.93
CA ALA A 12 25.13 5.05 -0.25
C ALA A 12 24.55 6.44 0.07
N LEU A 13 23.83 6.56 1.20
CA LEU A 13 23.32 7.84 1.70
C LEU A 13 24.46 8.83 1.99
N ARG A 14 25.55 8.36 2.62
CA ARG A 14 26.73 9.19 2.92
C ARG A 14 27.37 9.72 1.64
N GLY A 15 27.68 8.85 0.69
CA GLY A 15 28.27 9.27 -0.59
C GLY A 15 27.38 10.24 -1.36
N LYS A 16 26.06 9.99 -1.42
CA LYS A 16 25.12 10.91 -2.06
C LYS A 16 25.06 12.29 -1.40
N ARG A 17 25.20 12.36 -0.07
CA ARG A 17 25.24 13.64 0.66
C ARG A 17 26.51 14.43 0.36
N GLU A 18 27.64 13.75 0.18
CA GLU A 18 28.91 14.37 -0.18
C GLU A 18 28.88 14.91 -1.62
N VAL A 19 28.34 14.13 -2.56
CA VAL A 19 28.31 14.51 -3.99
C VAL A 19 27.24 15.55 -4.30
N PHE A 20 26.02 15.39 -3.78
CA PHE A 20 24.86 16.19 -4.18
C PHE A 20 24.37 17.17 -3.10
N GLY A 21 24.89 17.07 -1.87
CA GLY A 21 24.38 17.80 -0.72
C GLY A 21 23.16 17.15 -0.06
N SER A 22 22.87 17.57 1.17
CA SER A 22 21.85 16.93 2.03
C SER A 22 20.40 17.17 1.61
N SER A 23 20.13 18.17 0.77
CA SER A 23 18.78 18.51 0.30
C SER A 23 18.45 17.87 -1.05
N HIS A 24 19.33 17.11 -1.68
CA HIS A 24 19.07 16.58 -3.01
C HIS A 24 18.05 15.42 -3.01
N LEU A 25 17.20 15.30 -4.04
CA LEU A 25 16.18 14.24 -4.13
C LEU A 25 16.75 12.81 -4.06
N SER A 26 17.99 12.60 -4.54
CA SER A 26 18.70 11.31 -4.40
C SER A 26 18.94 10.90 -2.93
N VAL A 27 19.15 11.88 -2.05
CA VAL A 27 19.25 11.67 -0.59
C VAL A 27 17.89 11.30 -0.01
N ALA A 28 16.80 11.92 -0.49
CA ALA A 28 15.44 11.53 -0.10
C ALA A 28 15.13 10.08 -0.49
N VAL A 29 15.53 9.63 -1.69
CA VAL A 29 15.36 8.24 -2.11
C VAL A 29 16.04 7.28 -1.13
N SER A 30 17.28 7.57 -0.71
CA SER A 30 17.97 6.74 0.28
C SER A 30 17.24 6.71 1.62
N TRP A 31 16.76 7.85 2.11
CA TRP A 31 15.97 7.90 3.34
C TRP A 31 14.66 7.09 3.25
N ASN A 32 13.98 7.12 2.10
CA ASN A 32 12.80 6.29 1.88
C ASN A 32 13.14 4.80 1.99
N GLN A 33 14.22 4.36 1.33
CA GLN A 33 14.63 2.95 1.37
C GLN A 33 15.02 2.50 2.78
N ILE A 34 15.78 3.32 3.51
CA ILE A 34 16.14 3.04 4.91
C ILE A 34 14.87 2.90 5.77
N GLY A 35 13.91 3.80 5.59
CA GLY A 35 12.62 3.72 6.28
C GLY A 35 11.86 2.42 6.00
N CYS A 36 11.80 2.01 4.72
CA CYS A 36 11.19 0.74 4.32
C CYS A 36 11.91 -0.48 4.92
N VAL A 37 13.24 -0.45 5.01
CA VAL A 37 14.03 -1.56 5.59
C VAL A 37 13.85 -1.65 7.10
N TYR A 38 13.76 -0.54 7.83
CA TYR A 38 13.38 -0.57 9.24
C TYR A 38 11.98 -1.14 9.43
N GLY A 39 11.02 -0.66 8.62
CA GLY A 39 9.67 -1.20 8.53
C GLY A 39 8.95 -1.26 9.87
N LYS A 40 8.13 -2.30 10.05
CA LYS A 40 7.36 -2.52 11.30
C LYS A 40 8.22 -2.96 12.48
N GLU A 41 9.42 -3.47 12.24
CA GLU A 41 10.29 -4.04 13.28
C GLU A 41 10.98 -2.95 14.11
N ASP A 42 11.21 -1.78 13.52
CA ASP A 42 11.77 -0.61 14.20
C ASP A 42 11.03 0.65 13.72
N GLN A 43 9.80 0.81 14.22
CA GLN A 43 8.86 1.84 13.76
C GLN A 43 9.39 3.26 13.98
N GLU A 44 10.10 3.48 15.08
CA GLU A 44 10.67 4.77 15.41
C GLU A 44 11.70 5.19 14.35
N LYS A 45 12.67 4.32 14.04
CA LYS A 45 13.68 4.61 13.01
C LYS A 45 13.09 4.64 11.60
N ALA A 46 12.06 3.84 11.34
CA ALA A 46 11.31 3.89 10.08
C ALA A 46 10.68 5.27 9.87
N LEU A 47 9.93 5.76 10.87
CA LEU A 47 9.30 7.07 10.84
C LEU A 47 10.33 8.20 10.75
N GLU A 48 11.40 8.15 11.54
CA GLU A 48 12.46 9.15 11.50
C GLU A 48 13.06 9.27 10.08
N SER A 49 13.33 8.13 9.45
CA SER A 49 13.88 8.07 8.10
C SER A 49 12.89 8.59 7.05
N LEU A 50 11.63 8.16 7.12
CA LEU A 50 10.58 8.61 6.19
C LEU A 50 10.27 10.11 6.35
N LEU A 51 10.30 10.65 7.56
CA LEU A 51 10.12 12.09 7.81
C LEU A 51 11.28 12.92 7.22
N LYS A 52 12.52 12.42 7.29
CA LYS A 52 13.67 13.05 6.60
C LYS A 52 13.47 13.05 5.09
N CYS A 53 12.99 11.94 4.51
CA CYS A 53 12.64 11.86 3.10
C CYS A 53 11.55 12.89 2.72
N LEU A 54 10.45 12.92 3.49
CA LEU A 54 9.31 13.80 3.26
C LEU A 54 9.72 15.27 3.29
N LYS A 55 10.56 15.66 4.26
CA LYS A 55 11.08 17.03 4.39
C LYS A 55 11.84 17.46 3.13
N ILE A 56 12.71 16.59 2.60
CA ILE A 56 13.50 16.89 1.40
C ILE A 56 12.59 17.00 0.17
N ARG A 57 11.64 16.06 0.00
CA ARG A 57 10.72 16.05 -1.14
C ARG A 57 9.80 17.28 -1.14
N ARG A 58 9.19 17.62 0.00
CA ARG A 58 8.34 18.81 0.14
C ARG A 58 9.05 20.14 -0.09
N ALA A 59 10.37 20.20 0.11
CA ALA A 59 11.14 21.40 -0.16
C ALA A 59 11.33 21.67 -1.67
N GLN A 60 11.09 20.68 -2.53
CA GLN A 60 11.38 20.74 -3.97
C GLN A 60 10.20 20.36 -4.86
N LEU A 61 9.21 19.67 -4.31
CA LEU A 61 8.07 19.12 -5.03
C LEU A 61 6.76 19.63 -4.41
N PRO A 62 5.73 19.88 -5.21
CA PRO A 62 4.37 20.15 -4.71
C PRO A 62 3.87 19.02 -3.80
N ASP A 63 2.97 19.35 -2.87
CA ASP A 63 2.43 18.38 -1.91
C ASP A 63 1.64 17.23 -2.56
N ASP A 64 1.07 17.45 -3.75
CA ASP A 64 0.36 16.44 -4.53
C ASP A 64 1.26 15.65 -5.49
N HIS A 65 2.57 15.90 -5.51
CA HIS A 65 3.49 15.15 -6.35
C HIS A 65 3.51 13.66 -5.94
N PRO A 66 3.50 12.69 -6.89
CA PRO A 66 3.46 11.26 -6.57
C PRO A 66 4.55 10.80 -5.59
N ASP A 67 5.76 11.34 -5.69
CA ASP A 67 6.83 11.08 -4.73
C ASP A 67 6.53 11.54 -3.30
N VAL A 68 5.83 12.66 -3.11
CA VAL A 68 5.43 13.11 -1.76
C VAL A 68 4.34 12.17 -1.22
N LEU A 69 3.34 11.87 -2.05
CA LEU A 69 2.23 10.98 -1.71
C LEU A 69 2.72 9.56 -1.38
N GLN A 70 3.72 9.04 -2.09
CA GLN A 70 4.30 7.73 -1.81
C GLN A 70 4.95 7.66 -0.43
N VAL A 71 5.61 8.73 0.03
CA VAL A 71 6.20 8.77 1.37
C VAL A 71 5.12 8.84 2.43
N LEU A 72 4.06 9.63 2.21
CA LEU A 72 2.91 9.68 3.11
C LEU A 72 2.24 8.31 3.21
N TYR A 73 2.11 7.58 2.10
CA TYR A 73 1.60 6.22 2.08
C TYR A 73 2.48 5.28 2.93
N ASN A 74 3.80 5.36 2.78
CA ASN A 74 4.73 4.53 3.57
C ASN A 74 4.63 4.85 5.07
N ILE A 75 4.49 6.13 5.45
CA ILE A 75 4.27 6.55 6.84
C ILE A 75 2.93 5.99 7.35
N ALA A 76 1.88 6.01 6.53
CA ALA A 76 0.58 5.43 6.87
C ALA A 76 0.67 3.91 7.11
N VAL A 77 1.47 3.19 6.34
CA VAL A 77 1.75 1.77 6.55
C VAL A 77 2.42 1.52 7.91
N ILE A 78 3.40 2.34 8.29
CA ILE A 78 4.04 2.21 9.61
C ILE A 78 3.02 2.42 10.73
N HIS A 79 2.21 3.48 10.66
CA HIS A 79 1.15 3.73 11.65
C HIS A 79 0.13 2.58 11.71
N HIS A 80 -0.30 2.07 10.55
CA HIS A 80 -1.24 0.96 10.47
C HIS A 80 -0.67 -0.29 11.16
N THR A 81 0.56 -0.68 10.84
CA THR A 81 1.20 -1.84 11.46
C THR A 81 1.56 -1.64 12.94
N GLY A 82 1.68 -0.39 13.40
CA GLY A 82 1.86 -0.02 14.80
C GLY A 82 0.57 0.19 15.58
N GLY A 83 -0.60 -0.04 14.98
CA GLY A 83 -1.89 0.09 15.65
C GLY A 83 -2.37 1.53 15.86
N THR A 84 -1.65 2.53 15.33
CA THR A 84 -2.10 3.94 15.32
C THR A 84 -3.01 4.18 14.11
N LEU A 85 -4.19 3.56 14.17
CA LEU A 85 -5.11 3.43 13.04
C LEU A 85 -5.72 4.77 12.59
N THR A 86 -5.89 5.73 13.49
CA THR A 86 -6.45 7.06 13.17
C THR A 86 -5.47 7.85 12.31
N GLU A 87 -4.21 7.92 12.73
CA GLU A 87 -3.12 8.57 12.00
C GLU A 87 -2.90 7.91 10.64
N ALA A 88 -2.96 6.58 10.58
CA ALA A 88 -2.89 5.84 9.33
C ALA A 88 -4.02 6.22 8.36
N LEU A 89 -5.28 6.26 8.83
CA LEU A 89 -6.43 6.64 8.00
C LEU A 89 -6.32 8.07 7.48
N GLU A 90 -5.91 9.04 8.32
CA GLU A 90 -5.72 10.42 7.88
C GLU A 90 -4.69 10.53 6.74
N LEU A 91 -3.58 9.80 6.86
CA LEU A 91 -2.55 9.78 5.84
C LEU A 91 -3.01 9.05 4.58
N TYR A 92 -3.69 7.91 4.69
CA TYR A 92 -4.25 7.22 3.52
C TYR A 92 -5.30 8.07 2.81
N CYS A 93 -6.17 8.81 3.52
CA CYS A 93 -7.11 9.75 2.91
C CYS A 93 -6.38 10.85 2.11
N LYS A 94 -5.32 11.43 2.68
CA LYS A 94 -4.49 12.44 1.97
C LYS A 94 -3.85 11.83 0.71
N CYS A 95 -3.29 10.62 0.82
CA CYS A 95 -2.72 9.91 -0.32
C CYS A 95 -3.76 9.62 -1.39
N LEU A 96 -4.94 9.12 -1.00
CA LEU A 96 -6.03 8.77 -1.91
C LEU A 96 -6.47 10.00 -2.72
N CYS A 97 -6.73 11.12 -2.05
CA CYS A 97 -7.13 12.36 -2.72
C CYS A 97 -6.07 12.86 -3.71
N GLY A 98 -4.78 12.85 -3.31
CA GLY A 98 -3.68 13.27 -4.18
C GLY A 98 -3.48 12.33 -5.36
N MET A 99 -3.47 11.02 -5.13
CA MET A 99 -3.23 10.02 -6.17
C MET A 99 -4.36 10.02 -7.20
N LYS A 100 -5.62 10.16 -6.76
CA LYS A 100 -6.75 10.33 -7.69
C LYS A 100 -6.61 11.56 -8.57
N LYS A 101 -6.18 12.68 -7.99
CA LYS A 101 -5.99 13.94 -8.73
C LYS A 101 -4.90 13.82 -9.80
N VAL A 102 -3.78 13.16 -9.48
CA VAL A 102 -2.60 13.12 -10.37
C VAL A 102 -2.59 11.93 -11.32
N LEU A 103 -3.04 10.77 -10.86
CA LEU A 103 -2.96 9.50 -11.60
C LEU A 103 -4.32 9.06 -12.16
N GLY A 104 -5.41 9.67 -11.69
CA GLY A 104 -6.79 9.27 -12.01
C GLY A 104 -7.32 8.15 -11.12
N ASP A 105 -8.64 7.97 -11.11
CA ASP A 105 -9.32 6.98 -10.27
C ASP A 105 -8.96 5.53 -10.62
N GLY A 106 -8.58 5.25 -11.87
CA GLY A 106 -8.24 3.90 -12.34
C GLY A 106 -6.81 3.44 -12.05
N HIS A 107 -6.05 4.14 -11.21
CA HIS A 107 -4.65 3.80 -10.97
C HIS A 107 -4.47 2.71 -9.91
N ARG A 108 -3.42 1.89 -10.08
CA ARG A 108 -3.06 0.81 -9.13
C ARG A 108 -2.87 1.31 -7.71
N ASP A 109 -2.23 2.45 -7.54
CA ASP A 109 -1.90 3.01 -6.22
C ASP A 109 -3.14 3.55 -5.47
N VAL A 110 -4.15 4.01 -6.22
CA VAL A 110 -5.48 4.35 -5.68
C VAL A 110 -6.12 3.08 -5.11
N SER A 111 -6.10 1.99 -5.88
CA SER A 111 -6.60 0.69 -5.41
C SER A 111 -5.85 0.17 -4.18
N SER A 112 -4.52 0.25 -4.15
CA SER A 112 -3.72 -0.18 -2.99
C SER A 112 -4.09 0.59 -1.73
N THR A 113 -4.26 1.91 -1.85
CA THR A 113 -4.65 2.78 -0.73
C THR A 113 -6.02 2.42 -0.18
N LEU A 114 -7.00 2.18 -1.06
CA LEU A 114 -8.35 1.77 -0.69
C LEU A 114 -8.37 0.40 0.00
N ILE A 115 -7.54 -0.56 -0.44
CA ILE A 115 -7.38 -1.86 0.24
C ILE A 115 -6.90 -1.67 1.68
N CYS A 116 -5.87 -0.86 1.90
CA CYS A 116 -5.36 -0.60 3.26
C CYS A 116 -6.42 0.08 4.15
N MET A 117 -7.17 1.05 3.62
CA MET A 117 -8.27 1.68 4.34
C MET A 117 -9.40 0.69 4.68
N ALA A 118 -9.74 -0.21 3.75
CA ALA A 118 -10.73 -1.25 3.98
C ALA A 118 -10.34 -2.19 5.13
N MET A 119 -9.06 -2.59 5.19
CA MET A 119 -8.52 -3.39 6.30
C MET A 119 -8.69 -2.67 7.63
N ILE A 120 -8.30 -1.40 7.72
CA ILE A 120 -8.44 -0.62 8.96
C ILE A 120 -9.91 -0.51 9.36
N HIS A 121 -10.80 -0.19 8.43
CA HIS A 121 -12.23 -0.08 8.73
C HIS A 121 -12.83 -1.42 9.18
N ARG A 122 -12.42 -2.54 8.58
CA ARG A 122 -12.83 -3.88 9.02
C ARG A 122 -12.36 -4.15 10.45
N ASP A 123 -11.10 -3.86 10.75
CA ASP A 123 -10.51 -4.10 12.07
C ASP A 123 -11.14 -3.20 13.15
N GLN A 124 -11.65 -2.03 12.78
CA GLN A 124 -12.45 -1.14 13.63
C GLN A 124 -13.96 -1.49 13.65
N ASN A 125 -14.36 -2.62 13.08
CA ASN A 125 -15.74 -3.07 12.94
C ASN A 125 -16.68 -2.13 12.15
N GLN A 126 -16.12 -1.24 11.33
CA GLN A 126 -16.84 -0.28 10.49
C GLN A 126 -17.17 -0.89 9.11
N MET A 127 -17.97 -1.98 9.11
CA MET A 127 -18.18 -2.82 7.93
C MET A 127 -18.73 -2.08 6.70
N SER A 128 -19.58 -1.06 6.88
CA SER A 128 -20.10 -0.29 5.75
C SER A 128 -18.98 0.46 5.01
N LYS A 129 -18.11 1.17 5.76
CA LYS A 129 -16.97 1.88 5.16
C LYS A 129 -15.96 0.91 4.54
N ALA A 130 -15.72 -0.24 5.18
CA ALA A 130 -14.85 -1.27 4.64
C ALA A 130 -15.36 -1.81 3.29
N LEU A 131 -16.67 -2.05 3.17
CA LEU A 131 -17.30 -2.45 1.90
C LEU A 131 -17.19 -1.36 0.84
N ASP A 132 -17.41 -0.10 1.19
CA ASP A 132 -17.32 1.00 0.24
C ASP A 132 -15.90 1.14 -0.31
N CYS A 133 -14.88 1.08 0.57
CA CYS A 133 -13.48 1.03 0.15
C CYS A 133 -13.18 -0.17 -0.75
N CYS A 134 -13.69 -1.38 -0.43
CA CYS A 134 -13.48 -2.57 -1.26
C CYS A 134 -14.14 -2.43 -2.64
N ARG A 135 -15.35 -1.88 -2.71
CA ARG A 135 -16.08 -1.67 -3.99
C ARG A 135 -15.35 -0.68 -4.87
N GLU A 136 -14.86 0.40 -4.27
CA GLU A 136 -14.09 1.41 -4.98
C GLU A 136 -12.76 0.82 -5.46
N ALA A 137 -12.03 0.11 -4.60
CA ALA A 137 -10.79 -0.58 -4.99
C ALA A 137 -11.02 -1.56 -6.15
N LEU A 138 -12.13 -2.30 -6.11
CA LEU A 138 -12.51 -3.23 -7.17
C LEU A 138 -12.77 -2.51 -8.50
N ALA A 139 -13.45 -1.36 -8.46
CA ALA A 139 -13.69 -0.53 -9.64
C ALA A 139 -12.37 0.01 -10.20
N CYS A 140 -11.48 0.52 -9.35
CA CYS A 140 -10.14 0.99 -9.72
C CYS A 140 -9.33 -0.14 -10.38
N GLY A 141 -9.26 -1.32 -9.76
CA GLY A 141 -8.54 -2.47 -10.29
C GLY A 141 -9.10 -2.95 -11.63
N LYS A 142 -10.43 -3.00 -11.79
CA LYS A 142 -11.04 -3.35 -13.09
C LYS A 142 -10.71 -2.33 -14.18
N ALA A 143 -10.70 -1.04 -13.85
CA ALA A 143 -10.31 0.00 -14.80
C ALA A 143 -8.82 -0.09 -15.17
N ALA A 144 -7.95 -0.37 -14.19
CA ALA A 144 -6.50 -0.47 -14.37
C ALA A 144 -6.09 -1.66 -15.26
N PHE A 145 -6.72 -2.82 -15.04
CA PHE A 145 -6.27 -4.08 -15.63
C PHE A 145 -7.18 -4.59 -16.75
N GLY A 146 -8.36 -4.00 -16.97
CA GLY A 146 -9.32 -4.49 -17.96
C GLY A 146 -9.56 -6.00 -17.81
N MET A 147 -9.65 -6.75 -18.91
CA MET A 147 -9.87 -8.20 -18.89
C MET A 147 -8.74 -9.01 -18.22
N SER A 148 -7.58 -8.42 -17.94
CA SER A 148 -6.48 -9.12 -17.24
C SER A 148 -6.58 -9.07 -15.72
N TYR A 149 -7.64 -8.47 -15.14
CA TYR A 149 -7.82 -8.42 -13.69
C TYR A 149 -7.93 -9.82 -13.05
N GLU A 150 -8.36 -10.82 -13.83
CA GLU A 150 -8.54 -12.21 -13.36
C GLU A 150 -7.25 -12.91 -12.93
N LYS A 151 -6.08 -12.32 -13.19
CA LYS A 151 -4.77 -12.86 -12.76
C LYS A 151 -4.00 -11.89 -11.87
N ASN A 152 -4.67 -10.84 -11.38
CA ASN A 152 -4.01 -9.80 -10.59
C ASN A 152 -4.16 -10.09 -9.10
N GLU A 153 -3.04 -10.21 -8.40
CA GLU A 153 -2.97 -10.46 -6.96
C GLU A 153 -3.81 -9.46 -6.13
N GLN A 154 -3.84 -8.18 -6.52
CA GLN A 154 -4.62 -7.17 -5.80
C GLN A 154 -6.12 -7.43 -5.88
N MET A 155 -6.60 -8.01 -6.97
CA MET A 155 -8.01 -8.39 -7.11
C MET A 155 -8.36 -9.53 -6.16
N GLY A 156 -7.45 -10.49 -5.99
CA GLY A 156 -7.59 -11.58 -5.01
C GLY A 156 -7.75 -11.04 -3.59
N LEU A 157 -6.89 -10.11 -3.17
CA LEU A 157 -6.97 -9.45 -1.86
C LEU A 157 -8.29 -8.71 -1.65
N ILE A 158 -8.79 -7.98 -2.66
CA ILE A 158 -10.08 -7.28 -2.57
C ILE A 158 -11.22 -8.28 -2.36
N PHE A 159 -11.25 -9.38 -3.11
CA PHE A 159 -12.28 -10.40 -2.96
C PHE A 159 -12.20 -11.14 -1.63
N GLU A 160 -10.98 -11.39 -1.13
CA GLU A 160 -10.77 -11.96 0.21
C GLU A 160 -11.30 -11.03 1.31
N LEU A 161 -11.02 -9.73 1.22
CA LEU A 161 -11.55 -8.74 2.16
C LEU A 161 -13.07 -8.64 2.09
N LEU A 162 -13.66 -8.61 0.89
CA LEU A 162 -15.11 -8.66 0.72
C LEU A 162 -15.72 -9.90 1.39
N GLY A 163 -15.14 -11.08 1.15
CA GLY A 163 -15.57 -12.34 1.76
C GLY A 163 -15.53 -12.28 3.29
N SER A 164 -14.41 -11.80 3.84
CA SER A 164 -14.22 -11.60 5.28
C SER A 164 -15.25 -10.64 5.89
N ILE A 165 -15.50 -9.50 5.24
CA ILE A 165 -16.47 -8.51 5.71
C ILE A 165 -17.90 -9.07 5.66
N TYR A 166 -18.29 -9.75 4.58
CA TYR A 166 -19.62 -10.38 4.48
C TYR A 166 -19.81 -11.49 5.51
N GLN A 167 -18.78 -12.27 5.79
CA GLN A 167 -18.79 -13.28 6.84
C GLN A 167 -19.03 -12.65 8.22
N LEU A 168 -18.34 -11.55 8.55
CA LEU A 168 -18.57 -10.79 9.80
C LEU A 168 -20.00 -10.24 9.88
N LYS A 169 -20.60 -9.85 8.75
CA LYS A 169 -22.01 -9.42 8.65
C LYS A 169 -23.01 -10.58 8.64
N ARG A 170 -22.56 -11.85 8.67
CA ARG A 170 -23.37 -13.07 8.53
C ARG A 170 -24.14 -13.17 7.21
N ASP A 171 -23.69 -12.46 6.17
CA ASP A 171 -24.18 -12.64 4.80
C ASP A 171 -23.37 -13.74 4.10
N VAL A 172 -23.80 -14.98 4.32
CA VAL A 172 -23.08 -16.16 3.82
C VAL A 172 -23.08 -16.22 2.29
N ASN A 173 -24.16 -15.79 1.64
CA ASN A 173 -24.28 -15.88 0.18
C ASN A 173 -23.29 -14.93 -0.52
N SER A 174 -23.20 -13.68 -0.03
CA SER A 174 -22.24 -12.72 -0.55
C SER A 174 -20.80 -13.13 -0.22
N ALA A 175 -20.55 -13.67 0.97
CA ALA A 175 -19.24 -14.17 1.36
C ALA A 175 -18.75 -15.31 0.45
N VAL A 176 -19.60 -16.31 0.21
CA VAL A 176 -19.28 -17.44 -0.68
C VAL A 176 -18.99 -16.95 -2.11
N THR A 177 -19.75 -15.97 -2.59
CA THR A 177 -19.53 -15.39 -3.93
C THR A 177 -18.18 -14.71 -4.01
N ALA A 178 -17.85 -13.87 -3.02
CA ALA A 178 -16.56 -13.18 -2.96
C ALA A 178 -15.38 -14.16 -2.87
N TYR A 179 -15.47 -15.18 -2.01
CA TYR A 179 -14.40 -16.19 -1.91
C TYR A 179 -14.25 -17.03 -3.18
N LYS A 180 -15.34 -17.32 -3.91
CA LYS A 180 -15.25 -17.99 -5.22
C LYS A 180 -14.47 -17.17 -6.25
N GLU A 181 -14.70 -15.86 -6.29
CA GLU A 181 -13.93 -14.96 -7.17
C GLU A 181 -12.47 -14.85 -6.73
N CYS A 182 -12.20 -14.78 -5.41
CA CYS A 182 -10.84 -14.83 -4.86
C CYS A 182 -10.09 -16.09 -5.33
N VAL A 183 -10.70 -17.27 -5.19
CA VAL A 183 -10.12 -18.54 -5.65
C VAL A 183 -9.92 -18.53 -7.15
N ARG A 184 -10.89 -18.02 -7.94
CA ARG A 184 -10.75 -17.92 -9.40
C ARG A 184 -9.52 -17.08 -9.77
N VAL A 185 -9.29 -15.96 -9.09
CA VAL A 185 -8.14 -15.08 -9.35
C VAL A 185 -6.82 -15.80 -9.06
N TYR A 186 -6.66 -16.36 -7.86
CA TYR A 186 -5.40 -17.01 -7.48
C TYR A 186 -5.13 -18.30 -8.25
N VAL A 187 -6.16 -19.14 -8.49
CA VAL A 187 -6.00 -20.37 -9.28
C VAL A 187 -5.80 -20.06 -10.76
N GLY A 188 -6.49 -19.04 -11.30
CA GLY A 188 -6.33 -18.58 -12.68
C GLY A 188 -4.96 -17.93 -12.96
N ALA A 189 -4.39 -17.24 -11.96
CA ALA A 189 -3.02 -16.71 -12.01
C ALA A 189 -1.98 -17.85 -12.09
N CYS A 190 -2.24 -18.99 -11.45
CA CYS A 190 -1.36 -20.16 -11.42
C CYS A 190 -1.42 -21.08 -12.67
N GLY A 191 -2.11 -20.70 -13.75
CA GLY A 191 -2.47 -21.59 -14.85
C GLY A 191 -1.31 -22.42 -15.48
N LYS A 192 -1.49 -23.76 -15.45
CA LYS A 192 -0.77 -24.82 -16.21
C LYS A 192 0.68 -25.19 -15.83
N ASN A 193 1.12 -25.08 -14.58
CA ASN A 193 2.39 -25.71 -14.16
C ASN A 193 2.34 -26.55 -12.88
N HIS A 194 1.15 -26.91 -12.38
CA HIS A 194 1.06 -28.04 -11.47
C HIS A 194 0.69 -29.31 -12.23
N VAL A 195 1.71 -29.93 -12.84
CA VAL A 195 1.68 -31.38 -13.02
C VAL A 195 1.49 -31.97 -11.61
N ARG A 196 0.54 -32.88 -11.48
CA ARG A 196 0.37 -33.75 -10.32
C ARG A 196 1.73 -34.26 -9.85
N VAL A 197 2.04 -34.12 -8.58
CA VAL A 197 2.89 -35.09 -7.89
C VAL A 197 2.08 -35.59 -6.71
N GLY A 198 1.93 -36.91 -6.66
CA GLY A 198 0.98 -37.65 -5.83
C GLY A 198 1.41 -37.82 -4.39
#